data_AF-A0A089NVV5-F1
#
_entry.id   AF-A0A089NVV5-F1
#
_cell.length_a   1.000
_cell.length_b   1.000
_cell.length_c   1.000
_cell.angle_alpha   90.00
_cell.angle_beta   90.00
_cell.angle_gamma   90.00
#
_symmetry.space_group_name_H-M   'P 1'
#
loop_
_entity.id
_entity.type
_entity.pdbx_description
1 polymer ?
#
loop_
_entity_poly.entity_id
_entity_poly.type
_entity_poly.pdbx_seq_one_letter_code
_entity_poly.pdbx_strand_id
1 'polypeptide(L)'
;MNAAPRISKPIRALTRRELEDLSDASFARGMPTPFYCQVIDHRRQPILPQFDLVVQACTPRAARHAWERWAEEQGAEGKLTLLITNTPAATGKRRPREERTLCNIDLDWLVLSDALDECDDADRALGL
;
A
#
# COMPACT_ATOMS: atom_id res chain seq x y z
N MET A 1 -6.08 16.76 -10.80
CA MET A 1 -5.22 15.73 -11.43
C MET A 1 -4.75 14.80 -10.32
N ASN A 2 -5.26 13.57 -10.25
CA ASN A 2 -4.71 12.56 -9.34
C ASN A 2 -3.43 12.02 -9.98
N ALA A 3 -2.27 12.43 -9.47
CA ALA A 3 -1.00 11.82 -9.88
C ALA A 3 -1.03 10.33 -9.51
N ALA A 4 -0.53 9.47 -10.39
CA ALA A 4 -0.36 8.05 -10.09
C ALA A 4 0.48 7.89 -8.80
N PRO A 5 0.10 6.97 -7.89
CA PRO A 5 0.84 6.75 -6.66
C PRO A 5 2.28 6.35 -7.00
N ARG A 6 3.25 6.99 -6.34
CA ARG A 6 4.65 6.63 -6.49
C ARG A 6 4.96 5.51 -5.51
N ILE A 7 5.46 4.39 -6.05
CA ILE A 7 5.85 3.23 -5.27
C ILE A 7 7.38 3.13 -5.21
N SER A 8 7.92 2.63 -4.11
CA SER A 8 9.35 2.42 -3.92
C SER A 8 9.59 1.19 -3.06
N LYS A 9 10.39 0.26 -3.57
CA LYS A 9 10.75 -0.97 -2.85
C LYS A 9 11.97 -0.70 -1.96
N PRO A 10 11.86 -0.84 -0.63
CA PRO A 10 13.01 -0.72 0.24
C PRO A 10 13.89 -1.98 0.15
N ILE A 11 15.20 -1.82 0.25
CA ILE A 11 16.18 -2.92 0.17
C ILE A 11 16.15 -3.78 1.45
N ARG A 12 15.64 -3.22 2.55
CA ARG A 12 15.45 -3.85 3.85
C ARG A 12 14.24 -3.26 4.56
N ALA A 13 13.80 -3.89 5.64
CA ALA A 13 12.80 -3.29 6.50
C ALA A 13 13.25 -1.90 7.00
N LEU A 14 12.34 -0.92 6.89
CA LEU A 14 12.61 0.44 7.32
C LEU A 14 12.43 0.55 8.82
N THR A 15 13.40 1.19 9.48
CA THR A 15 13.25 1.57 10.88
C THR A 15 12.25 2.70 11.00
N ARG A 16 11.66 2.86 12.19
CA ARG A 16 10.79 4.01 12.49
C ARG A 16 11.44 5.34 12.14
N ARG A 17 12.74 5.50 12.42
CA ARG A 17 13.44 6.76 12.15
C ARG A 17 13.52 7.05 10.65
N GLU A 18 13.75 6.05 9.83
CA GLU A 18 13.77 6.21 8.37
C GLU A 18 12.37 6.57 7.82
N LEU A 19 11.31 6.01 8.41
CA LEU A 19 9.93 6.40 8.06
C LEU A 19 9.63 7.85 8.44
N GLU A 20 10.12 8.30 9.60
CA GLU A 20 10.04 9.70 10.03
C GLU A 20 10.75 10.63 9.04
N ASP A 21 11.98 10.29 8.65
CA ASP A 21 12.80 11.09 7.73
C ASP A 21 12.16 11.15 6.32
N LEU A 22 11.58 10.05 5.82
CA LEU A 22 10.83 10.01 4.56
C LEU A 22 9.58 10.89 4.59
N SER A 23 8.88 10.89 5.71
CA SER A 23 7.64 11.65 5.89
C SER A 23 7.92 13.14 5.97
N ASP A 24 8.97 13.53 6.71
CA ASP A 24 9.41 14.93 6.78
C ASP A 24 9.89 15.42 5.41
N ALA A 25 10.67 14.60 4.67
CA ALA A 25 11.13 14.93 3.33
C ALA A 25 9.97 15.07 2.33
N SER A 26 8.95 14.21 2.41
CA SER A 26 7.76 14.29 1.57
C SER A 26 6.96 15.56 1.88
N PHE A 27 6.75 15.86 3.16
CA PHE A 27 6.05 17.06 3.61
C PHE A 27 6.76 18.34 3.16
N ALA A 28 8.08 18.44 3.35
CA ALA A 28 8.87 19.60 2.95
C ALA A 28 8.81 19.87 1.43
N ARG A 29 8.56 18.83 0.63
CA ARG A 29 8.43 18.91 -0.83
C ARG A 29 6.97 19.07 -1.31
N GLY A 30 6.00 19.15 -0.40
CA GLY A 30 4.57 19.17 -0.75
C GLY A 30 4.10 17.89 -1.46
N MET A 31 4.79 16.77 -1.22
CA MET A 31 4.49 15.48 -1.82
C MET A 31 3.45 14.71 -0.99
N PRO A 32 2.74 13.73 -1.60
CA PRO A 32 1.82 12.86 -0.86
C PRO A 32 2.51 12.09 0.27
N THR A 33 1.73 11.72 1.27
CA THR A 33 2.20 11.01 2.46
C THR A 33 2.76 9.64 2.10
N PRO A 34 3.97 9.28 2.59
CA PRO A 34 4.49 7.94 2.42
C PRO A 34 3.84 6.98 3.42
N PHE A 35 3.30 5.88 2.90
CA PHE A 35 2.78 4.76 3.66
C PHE A 35 3.73 3.57 3.49
N TYR A 36 4.09 2.92 4.58
CA TYR A 36 4.89 1.70 4.55
C TYR A 36 3.99 0.47 4.72
N CYS A 37 3.94 -0.35 3.68
CA CYS A 37 3.11 -1.53 3.57
C CYS A 37 3.97 -2.77 3.80
N GLN A 38 3.58 -3.62 4.75
CA GLN A 38 4.27 -4.87 5.09
C GLN A 38 3.29 -6.03 5.22
N VAL A 39 3.66 -7.20 4.73
CA VAL A 39 2.88 -8.42 4.93
C VAL A 39 3.25 -9.06 6.26
N ILE A 40 2.26 -9.27 7.12
CA ILE A 40 2.43 -9.80 8.47
C ILE A 40 1.63 -11.09 8.70
N ASP A 41 2.06 -11.87 9.69
CA ASP A 41 1.31 -13.02 10.20
C ASP A 41 0.30 -12.65 11.30
N HIS A 42 -0.37 -13.68 11.84
CA HIS A 42 -1.30 -13.55 12.98
C HIS A 42 -0.65 -13.06 14.27
N ARG A 43 0.69 -13.15 14.39
CA ARG A 43 1.48 -12.63 15.52
C ARG A 43 2.02 -11.23 15.24
N ARG A 44 1.59 -10.61 14.13
CA ARG A 44 2.03 -9.29 13.65
C ARG A 44 3.53 -9.24 13.35
N GLN A 45 4.12 -10.36 12.97
CA GLN A 45 5.50 -10.44 12.51
C GLN A 45 5.55 -10.35 10.99
N PRO A 46 6.46 -9.56 10.40
CA PRO A 46 6.67 -9.54 8.96
C PRO A 46 7.08 -10.93 8.44
N ILE A 47 6.42 -11.41 7.38
CA ILE A 47 6.65 -12.76 6.84
C ILE A 47 7.06 -12.77 5.35
N LEU A 48 6.74 -11.74 4.58
CA LEU A 48 7.09 -11.66 3.16
C LEU A 48 7.77 -10.32 2.83
N PRO A 49 9.03 -10.12 3.25
CA PRO A 49 9.73 -8.85 3.05
C PRO A 49 9.96 -8.50 1.58
N GLN A 50 9.87 -9.46 0.67
CA GLN A 50 9.92 -9.21 -0.77
C GLN A 50 8.74 -8.38 -1.27
N PHE A 51 7.64 -8.33 -0.51
CA PHE A 51 6.44 -7.54 -0.79
C PHE A 51 6.34 -6.26 0.05
N ASP A 52 7.38 -5.89 0.79
CA ASP A 52 7.42 -4.61 1.48
C ASP A 52 7.50 -3.46 0.48
N LEU A 53 6.70 -2.42 0.69
CA LEU A 53 6.59 -1.30 -0.24
C LEU A 53 6.37 0.02 0.50
N VAL A 54 7.01 1.09 0.03
CA VAL A 54 6.64 2.46 0.39
C VAL A 54 5.77 3.02 -0.73
N VAL A 55 4.58 3.50 -0.39
CA VAL A 55 3.62 4.08 -1.32
C VAL A 55 3.35 5.53 -0.94
N GLN A 56 3.61 6.47 -1.85
CA GLN A 56 3.18 7.85 -1.69
C GLN A 56 1.73 7.99 -2.14
N ALA A 57 0.83 8.25 -1.20
CA ALA A 57 -0.60 8.36 -1.43
C ALA A 57 -1.24 9.41 -0.52
N CYS A 58 -2.51 9.76 -0.78
CA CYS A 58 -3.27 10.68 0.08
C CYS A 58 -3.98 9.95 1.23
N THR A 59 -4.20 8.64 1.11
CA THR A 59 -4.94 7.84 2.10
C THR A 59 -4.37 6.42 2.24
N PRO A 60 -4.57 5.75 3.40
CA PRO A 60 -4.21 4.35 3.57
C PRO A 60 -4.91 3.43 2.56
N ARG A 61 -6.14 3.76 2.16
CA ARG A 61 -6.89 2.99 1.15
C ARG A 61 -6.23 3.09 -0.23
N ALA A 62 -5.80 4.28 -0.63
CA ALA A 62 -5.07 4.45 -1.89
C ALA A 62 -3.71 3.72 -1.85
N ALA A 63 -3.03 3.75 -0.70
CA ALA A 63 -1.80 2.98 -0.51
C ALA A 63 -2.01 1.46 -0.61
N ARG A 64 -3.09 0.95 -0.01
CA ARG A 64 -3.53 -0.44 -0.13
C ARG A 64 -3.75 -0.84 -1.59
N HIS A 65 -4.56 -0.09 -2.33
CA HIS A 65 -4.86 -0.42 -3.73
C HIS A 65 -3.63 -0.40 -4.63
N ALA A 66 -2.71 0.55 -4.42
CA ALA A 66 -1.44 0.56 -5.15
C ALA A 66 -0.56 -0.65 -4.80
N TRP A 67 -0.57 -1.08 -3.53
CA TRP A 67 0.14 -2.28 -3.10
C TRP A 67 -0.48 -3.56 -3.69
N GLU A 68 -1.82 -3.68 -3.72
CA GLU A 68 -2.53 -4.84 -4.28
C GLU A 68 -2.13 -5.08 -5.74
N ARG A 69 -2.25 -4.05 -6.58
CA ARG A 69 -1.87 -4.12 -8.00
C ARG A 69 -0.41 -4.49 -8.20
N TRP A 70 0.47 -3.84 -7.44
CA TRP A 70 1.89 -4.14 -7.52
C TRP A 70 2.21 -5.57 -7.07
N ALA A 71 1.58 -6.05 -5.98
CA ALA A 71 1.81 -7.39 -5.47
C ALA A 71 1.35 -8.46 -6.47
N GLU A 72 0.21 -8.25 -7.12
CA GLU A 72 -0.29 -9.09 -8.21
C GLU A 72 0.68 -9.11 -9.41
N GLU A 73 1.19 -7.96 -9.85
CA GLU A 73 2.22 -7.88 -10.90
C GLU A 73 3.51 -8.63 -10.53
N GLN A 74 3.79 -8.75 -9.22
CA GLN A 74 4.92 -9.53 -8.69
C GLN A 74 4.59 -11.02 -8.47
N GLY A 75 3.37 -11.47 -8.80
CA GLY A 75 2.93 -12.85 -8.65
C GLY A 75 2.59 -13.24 -7.20
N ALA A 76 2.16 -12.29 -6.37
CA ALA A 76 1.59 -12.62 -5.06
C ALA A 76 0.21 -13.26 -5.23
N GLU A 77 -0.07 -14.28 -4.41
CA GLU A 77 -1.33 -15.03 -4.45
C GLU A 77 -1.84 -15.28 -3.03
N GLY A 78 -3.13 -15.63 -2.91
CA GLY A 78 -3.74 -16.06 -1.66
C GLY A 78 -4.20 -14.94 -0.72
N LYS A 79 -4.42 -15.33 0.54
CA LYS A 79 -4.93 -14.45 1.60
C LYS A 79 -3.80 -13.92 2.44
N LEU A 80 -3.61 -12.61 2.44
CA LEU A 80 -2.53 -11.91 3.11
C LEU A 80 -3.07 -10.88 4.10
N THR A 81 -2.34 -10.64 5.18
CA THR A 81 -2.61 -9.52 6.10
C THR A 81 -1.57 -8.43 5.87
N LEU A 82 -2.02 -7.28 5.42
CA LEU A 82 -1.20 -6.10 5.18
C LEU A 82 -1.27 -5.16 6.38
N LEU A 83 -0.11 -4.79 6.91
CA LEU A 83 0.07 -3.69 7.85
C LEU A 83 0.53 -2.45 7.09
N ILE A 84 -0.29 -1.41 7.10
CA ILE A 84 0.02 -0.11 6.52
C ILE A 84 0.37 0.85 7.65
N THR A 85 1.60 1.33 7.67
CA THR A 85 2.13 2.24 8.69
C THR A 85 2.34 3.63 8.08
N ASN A 86 1.85 4.64 8.77
CA ASN A 86 2.10 6.05 8.46
C ASN A 86 2.76 6.70 9.67
N THR A 87 3.85 7.43 9.45
CA THR A 87 4.49 8.23 10.50
C THR A 87 4.42 9.71 10.12
N PRO A 88 3.39 10.44 10.56
CA PRO A 88 3.16 11.80 10.06
C PRO A 88 4.37 12.72 10.29
N ALA A 89 4.56 13.65 9.35
CA ALA A 89 5.62 14.64 9.42
C ALA A 89 5.51 15.52 10.67
N ALA A 90 6.65 16.02 11.14
CA ALA A 90 6.67 16.96 12.26
C ALA A 90 6.19 18.35 11.80
N THR A 91 4.92 18.69 12.05
CA THR A 91 4.31 19.97 11.67
C THR A 91 4.32 21.03 12.78
N GLY A 92 4.90 20.73 13.94
CA GLY A 92 4.95 21.63 15.09
C GLY A 92 5.89 21.14 16.18
N LYS A 93 5.71 21.61 17.42
CA LYS A 93 6.61 21.30 18.56
C LYS A 93 6.64 19.81 18.95
N ARG A 94 5.65 19.02 18.56
CA ARG A 94 5.57 17.57 18.83
C ARG A 94 5.16 16.84 17.56
N ARG A 95 5.86 15.74 17.24
CA ARG A 95 5.49 14.85 16.14
C ARG A 95 4.17 14.12 16.48
N PRO A 96 3.23 14.00 15.54
CA PRO A 96 2.07 13.14 15.71
C PRO A 96 2.46 11.68 15.96
N ARG A 97 1.52 10.89 16.50
CA ARG A 97 1.74 9.46 16.73
C ARG A 97 1.74 8.71 15.40
N GLU A 98 2.49 7.60 15.36
CA GLU A 98 2.43 6.64 14.26
C GLU A 98 1.03 6.04 14.16
N GLU A 99 0.51 5.94 12.94
CA GLU A 99 -0.77 5.36 12.61
C GLU A 99 -0.56 4.00 11.94
N ARG A 100 -1.38 3.02 12.32
CA ARG A 100 -1.30 1.66 11.80
C ARG A 100 -2.68 1.20 11.36
N THR A 101 -2.78 0.76 10.11
CA THR A 101 -3.99 0.19 9.53
C THR A 101 -3.75 -1.26 9.15
N LEU A 102 -4.62 -2.16 9.59
CA LEU A 102 -4.59 -3.56 9.20
C LEU A 102 -5.60 -3.80 8.08
N CYS A 103 -5.20 -4.53 7.05
CA CYS A 103 -6.04 -4.88 5.92
C CYS A 103 -5.89 -6.38 5.62
N ASN A 104 -7.00 -7.11 5.60
CA ASN A 104 -7.01 -8.46 5.06
C ASN A 104 -7.24 -8.35 3.56
N ILE A 105 -6.37 -8.98 2.78
CA ILE A 105 -6.38 -8.95 1.32
C ILE A 105 -6.54 -10.39 0.86
N ASP A 106 -7.46 -10.58 -0.09
CA ASP A 106 -7.70 -11.85 -0.77
C ASP A 106 -7.37 -11.60 -2.24
N LEU A 107 -6.12 -11.90 -2.63
CA LEU A 107 -5.64 -11.62 -3.98
C LEU A 107 -6.34 -12.53 -5.01
N ASP A 108 -6.64 -13.77 -4.61
CA ASP A 108 -7.36 -14.72 -5.47
C ASP A 108 -8.77 -14.18 -5.82
N TRP A 109 -9.44 -13.55 -4.85
CA TRP A 109 -10.73 -12.92 -5.08
C TRP A 109 -10.62 -11.68 -5.98
N LEU A 110 -9.54 -10.90 -5.86
CA LEU A 110 -9.32 -9.72 -6.70
C LEU A 110 -9.15 -10.13 -8.18
N VAL A 111 -8.29 -11.11 -8.45
CA VAL A 111 -8.09 -11.66 -9.79
C VAL A 111 -9.39 -12.19 -10.38
N LEU A 112 -10.18 -12.91 -9.57
CA LEU A 112 -11.49 -13.41 -10.00
C LEU A 112 -12.48 -12.27 -10.29
N SER A 113 -12.50 -11.23 -9.47
CA SER A 113 -13.37 -10.06 -9.65
C SER A 113 -13.04 -9.32 -10.94
N ASP A 114 -11.76 -9.11 -11.23
CA ASP A 114 -11.33 -8.42 -12.44
C ASP A 114 -11.70 -9.24 -13.69
N ALA A 115 -11.53 -10.57 -13.66
CA ALA A 115 -11.96 -11.44 -14.75
C ALA A 115 -13.49 -11.44 -14.99
N LEU A 116 -14.28 -11.30 -13.92
CA LEU A 116 -15.74 -11.18 -14.03
C LEU A 116 -16.15 -9.83 -14.63
N ASP A 117 -15.52 -8.75 -14.19
CA ASP A 117 -15.77 -7.40 -14.74
C ASP A 117 -15.41 -7.35 -16.24
N GLU A 118 -14.32 -8.00 -16.66
CA GLU A 118 -13.97 -8.14 -18.09
C GLU A 118 -15.03 -8.93 -18.89
N CYS A 119 -15.59 -10.00 -18.32
CA CYS A 119 -16.69 -10.73 -18.95
C CYS A 119 -17.95 -9.88 -19.08
N ASP A 120 -18.34 -9.15 -18.03
CA ASP A 120 -19.52 -8.26 -18.05
C ASP A 120 -19.35 -7.13 -19.08
N ASP A 121 -18.16 -6.54 -19.19
CA ASP A 121 -17.87 -5.52 -20.19
C ASP A 121 -17.86 -6.10 -21.62
N ALA A 122 -17.38 -7.33 -21.79
CA ALA A 122 -17.48 -8.05 -23.07
C ALA A 122 -18.94 -8.33 -23.47
N ASP A 123 -19.77 -8.78 -22.55
CA ASP A 123 -21.20 -9.01 -22.79
C ASP A 123 -21.93 -7.71 -23.14
N ARG A 124 -21.64 -6.62 -22.43
CA ARG A 124 -22.14 -5.28 -22.79
C ARG A 124 -21.68 -4.83 -24.17
N ALA A 125 -20.42 -5.07 -24.53
CA ALA A 125 -19.89 -4.73 -25.85
C ALA A 125 -20.55 -5.54 -26.97
N LEU A 126 -21.01 -6.76 -26.67
CA LEU A 126 -21.76 -7.62 -27.58
C LEU A 126 -23.28 -7.34 -27.58
N GLY A 127 -23.77 -6.48 -26.67
CA GLY A 127 -25.17 -6.08 -26.57
C GLY A 127 -26.08 -7.15 -25.94
N LEU A 128 -25.52 -8.01 -25.09
CA LEU A 128 -26.24 -9.03 -24.31
C LEU A 128 -26.74 -8.48 -22.96
#